data_AF-A0A645FEN7-F1
#
_entry.id   AF-A0A645FEN7-F1
#
_cell.length_a   1.000
_cell.length_b   1.000
_cell.length_c   1.000
_cell.angle_alpha   90.00
_cell.angle_beta   90.00
_cell.angle_gamma   90.00
#
_symmetry.space_group_name_H-M   'P 1'
#
loop_
_entity.id
_entity.type
_entity.pdbx_description
1 polymer ?
#
loop_
_entity_poly.entity_id
_entity_poly.type
_entity_poly.pdbx_seq_one_letter_code
_entity_poly.pdbx_strand_id
1 'polypeptide(L)' 'MKHQDEVIIDISTMTLWDSTAVEVIDKLINKNKNNGIKTTFIGANKQSEELLKKVSKNIA' A
#
# COMPACT_ATOMS: atom_id res chain seq x y z
N MET A 1 24.61 -12.01 0.38
CA MET A 1 23.22 -12.22 0.81
C MET A 1 22.42 -11.00 0.34
N LYS A 2 21.39 -11.15 -0.50
CA LYS A 2 20.51 -10.02 -0.81
C LYS A 2 19.71 -9.71 0.46
N HIS A 3 19.98 -8.58 1.11
CA HIS A 3 19.00 -8.01 2.04
C HIS A 3 17.79 -7.63 1.19
N GLN A 4 16.67 -8.32 1.41
CA GLN A 4 15.39 -7.82 0.93
C GLN A 4 14.94 -6.82 1.99
N ASP A 5 15.15 -5.54 1.69
CA ASP A 5 14.64 -4.49 2.55
C ASP A 5 13.10 -4.60 2.55
N GLU A 6 12.52 -4.60 3.76
CA GLU A 6 11.08 -4.63 3.97
C GLU A 6 10.64 -3.27 4.53
N VAL A 7 9.63 -2.69 3.89
CA VAL A 7 9.02 -1.43 4.29
C VAL A 7 7.60 -1.71 4.77
N ILE A 8 7.33 -1.39 6.02
CA ILE A 8 5.98 -1.46 6.61
C ILE A 8 5.44 -0.03 6.68
N ILE A 9 4.28 0.18 6.07
CA ILE A 9 3.56 1.46 6.12
C ILE A 9 2.31 1.25 6.96
N ASP A 10 2.35 1.78 8.18
CA ASP A 10 1.22 1.75 9.11
C ASP A 10 0.29 2.94 8.83
N ILE A 11 -0.96 2.65 8.49
CA ILE A 11 -2.00 3.63 8.21
C ILE A 11 -3.13 3.59 9.24
N SER A 12 -2.89 3.03 10.43
CA SER A 12 -3.85 2.91 11.53
C SER A 12 -4.49 4.21 11.98
N THR A 13 -3.80 5.34 11.81
CA THR A 13 -4.30 6.68 12.14
C THR A 13 -4.75 7.48 10.92
N MET A 14 -4.89 6.85 9.75
CA MET A 14 -5.27 7.49 8.50
C MET A 14 -6.62 6.98 7.99
N THR A 15 -7.28 7.81 7.18
CA THR A 15 -8.44 7.42 6.38
C THR A 15 -8.18 7.77 4.93
N LEU A 16 -8.33 6.80 4.04
CA LEU A 16 -8.29 7.02 2.59
C LEU A 16 -9.66 7.45 2.11
N TRP A 17 -9.72 8.61 1.44
CA TRP A 17 -10.98 9.26 1.05
C TRP A 17 -11.37 9.04 -0.41
N ASP A 18 -10.40 8.84 -1.31
CA ASP A 18 -10.65 8.70 -2.74
C ASP A 18 -9.66 7.77 -3.46
N SER A 19 -9.96 7.48 -4.73
CA SER A 19 -9.13 6.62 -5.57
C SER A 19 -7.76 7.22 -5.86
N THR A 20 -7.61 8.54 -5.87
CA THR A 20 -6.32 9.20 -6.12
C THR A 20 -5.32 8.88 -5.02
N ALA A 21 -5.75 8.85 -3.75
CA ALA A 21 -4.90 8.41 -2.64
C ALA A 21 -4.45 6.95 -2.81
N VAL A 22 -5.36 6.07 -3.22
CA VAL A 22 -5.03 4.65 -3.47
C VAL A 22 -4.08 4.48 -4.65
N GLU A 23 -4.25 5.22 -5.74
CA GLU A 23 -3.37 5.16 -6.91
C GLU A 23 -1.93 5.57 -6.58
N VAL A 24 -1.74 6.54 -5.69
CA VAL A 24 -0.41 6.94 -5.23
C VAL A 24 0.24 5.82 -4.41
N ILE A 25 -0.52 5.17 -3.54
CA ILE A 25 -0.08 4.00 -2.77
C ILE A 25 0.35 2.86 -3.71
N ASP A 26 -0.47 2.55 -4.72
CA ASP A 26 -0.16 1.52 -5.71
C ASP A 26 1.11 1.84 -6.51
N LYS A 27 1.31 3.10 -6.88
CA LYS A 27 2.55 3.54 -7.55
C LYS A 27 3.77 3.33 -6.65
N LEU A 28 3.65 3.63 -5.35
CA LEU A 28 4.73 3.40 -4.39
C LEU A 28 5.08 1.92 -4.27
N ILE A 29 4.08 1.05 -4.13
CA ILE A 29 4.28 -0.41 -4.06
C ILE A 29 4.99 -0.92 -5.31
N ASN A 30 4.53 -0.51 -6.49
CA ASN A 30 5.14 -0.93 -7.76
C ASN A 30 6.58 -0.44 -7.88
N LYS A 31 6.87 0.80 -7.49
CA LYS A 31 8.23 1.34 -7.49
C LYS A 31 9.14 0.52 -6.56
N ASN A 32 8.69 0.21 -5.35
CA ASN A 32 9.47 -0.57 -4.38
C ASN A 32 9.67 -2.01 -4.85
N LYS A 33 8.64 -2.65 -5.40
CA LYS A 33 8.71 -3.98 -6.00
C LYS A 33 9.75 -4.03 -7.13
N ASN A 34 9.77 -3.03 -8.01
CA ASN A 34 10.75 -2.92 -9.10
C ASN A 34 12.19 -2.77 -8.58
N ASN A 35 12.36 -2.24 -7.37
CA ASN A 35 13.65 -2.12 -6.69
C ASN A 35 13.99 -3.33 -5.81
N GLY A 36 13.15 -4.37 -5.79
CA GLY A 36 13.34 -5.56 -4.96
C GLY A 36 13.03 -5.36 -3.47
N ILE A 37 12.34 -4.27 -3.13
CA ILE A 37 11.93 -3.91 -1.77
C ILE A 37 10.50 -4.43 -1.56
N LYS A 38 10.28 -5.23 -0.51
CA LYS A 38 8.93 -5.67 -0.14
C LYS A 38 8.24 -4.53 0.59
N THR A 39 7.01 -4.18 0.20
CA THR A 39 6.23 -3.13 0.88
C THR A 39 4.89 -3.68 1.30
N THR A 40 4.49 -3.41 2.54
CA THR A 40 3.21 -3.86 3.10
C THR A 40 2.51 -2.70 3.80
N PHE A 41 1.21 -2.58 3.58
CA PHE A 41 0.34 -1.61 4.25
C PHE A 41 -0.46 -2.33 5.33
N ILE A 42 -0.47 -1.77 6.54
CA ILE A 42 -1.18 -2.35 7.69
C ILE A 42 -2.05 -1.29 8.37
N GLY A 43 -3.03 -1.73 9.16
CA GLY A 43 -3.85 -0.82 9.96
C GLY A 43 -4.93 -0.07 9.18
N ALA A 44 -5.25 -0.48 7.95
CA ALA A 44 -6.35 0.12 7.20
C ALA A 44 -7.67 -0.01 7.98
N ASN A 45 -8.40 1.10 8.15
CA ASN A 45 -9.77 1.02 8.64
C ASN A 45 -10.71 0.47 7.57
N LYS A 46 -11.92 0.04 7.97
CA LYS A 46 -12.90 -0.61 7.09
C LYS A 46 -13.17 0.17 5.79
N GLN A 47 -13.36 1.48 5.89
CA GLN A 47 -13.59 2.34 4.71
C GLN A 47 -12.38 2.30 3.77
N SER A 48 -11.17 2.42 4.32
CA SER A 48 -9.94 2.41 3.55
C SER A 48 -9.70 1.04 2.92
N GLU A 49 -9.98 -0.06 3.63
CA GLU A 49 -9.92 -1.42 3.08
C GLU A 49 -10.87 -1.62 1.89
N GLU A 50 -12.12 -1.17 2.01
CA GLU A 50 -13.10 -1.26 0.93
C GLU A 50 -12.65 -0.47 -0.31
N LEU A 51 -12.07 0.71 -0.09
CA LEU A 51 -11.55 1.55 -1.16
C LEU A 51 -10.30 0.93 -1.81
N LEU A 52 -9.37 0.41 -1.00
CA LEU A 52 -8.18 -0.31 -1.47
C LEU A 52 -8.57 -1.51 -2.33
N LYS A 53 -9.51 -2.37 -1.87
CA LYS A 53 -9.99 -3.54 -2.63
C LYS A 53 -10.65 -3.16 -3.95
N LYS A 54 -11.31 -2.00 -4.02
CA LYS A 54 -12.01 -1.54 -5.22
C LYS A 54 -11.05 -0.95 -6.27
N VAL A 55 -9.99 -0.28 -5.83
CA VAL A 55 -9.13 0.55 -6.69
C VAL A 55 -7.75 -0.06 -6.91
N SER A 56 -7.15 -0.64 -5.87
CA SER A 56 -5.81 -1.21 -5.93
C SER A 56 -5.79 -2.48 -6.78
N LYS A 57 -4.70 -2.66 -7.54
CA LYS A 57 -4.39 -3.90 -8.25
C LYS A 57 -3.29 -4.72 -7.57
N ASN A 58 -2.70 -4.16 -6.51
CA ASN A 58 -1.49 -4.69 -5.87
C ASN A 58 -1.70 -5.01 -4.38
N ILE A 59 -2.81 -4.56 -3.80
CA ILE A 59 -3.23 -4.82 -2.42
C ILE A 59 -4.50 -5.67 -2.51
N ALA A 60 -4.42 -6.93 -2.10
CA ALA A 60 -5.53 -7.87 -2.03
C ALA A 60 -5.71 -8.37 -0.60
#